data_AF-A0A7T0BTF1-F1
#
_entry.id   AF-A0A7T0BTF1-F1
#
_cell.length_a   1.000
_cell.length_b   1.000
_cell.length_c   1.000
_cell.angle_alpha   90.00
_cell.angle_beta   90.00
_cell.angle_gamma   90.00
#
_symmetry.space_group_name_H-M   'P 1'
#
loop_
_entity.id
_entity.type
_entity.pdbx_description
1 polymer ?
#
loop_
_entity_poly.entity_id
_entity_poly.type
_entity_poly.pdbx_seq_one_letter_code
_entity_poly.pdbx_strand_id
1 'polypeptide(L)'
;MNPQENLEVWISTVGLLRAKLSQTMKGINDLRQECRKRQCFAPNELSPLMAEAQELFVEMLKAGEFLGTTQENLNRNPSETFEDYLEDWALTQTEDRFKRVKDFLIVLSETQISGLELEKEIWEEGIKLIEEALIRKPA
;
A
#
# COMPACT_ATOMS: atom_id res chain seq x y z
N MET A 1 9.93 20.16 5.71
CA MET A 1 8.55 19.73 5.45
C MET A 1 7.81 19.84 6.77
N ASN A 2 6.69 20.54 6.78
CA ASN A 2 5.86 20.71 7.98
C ASN A 2 5.26 19.33 8.37
N PRO A 3 5.17 18.99 9.66
CA PRO A 3 4.45 17.81 10.17
C PRO A 3 3.10 17.54 9.49
N GLN A 4 2.32 18.59 9.20
CA GLN A 4 1.04 18.50 8.50
C GLN A 4 1.20 17.99 7.05
N GLU A 5 2.21 18.50 6.33
CA GLU A 5 2.52 18.06 4.96
C GLU A 5 3.00 16.60 4.95
N ASN A 6 3.73 16.17 5.98
CA ASN A 6 4.15 14.77 6.12
C ASN A 6 2.92 13.84 6.28
N LEU A 7 1.95 14.22 7.12
CA LEU A 7 0.73 13.43 7.31
C LEU A 7 -0.11 13.32 6.02
N GLU A 8 -0.27 14.42 5.27
CA GLU A 8 -0.99 14.42 3.99
C GLU A 8 -0.32 13.51 2.95
N VAL A 9 1.02 13.49 2.91
CA VAL A 9 1.78 12.56 2.08
C VAL A 9 1.51 11.11 2.46
N TRP A 10 1.49 10.79 3.76
CA TRP A 10 1.20 9.43 4.22
C TRP A 10 -0.23 8.98 3.88
N ILE A 11 -1.22 9.85 4.09
CA ILE A 11 -2.62 9.57 3.74
C ILE A 11 -2.74 9.28 2.24
N SER A 12 -2.11 10.13 1.41
CA SER A 12 -2.11 9.98 -0.05
C SER A 12 -1.43 8.69 -0.48
N THR A 13 -0.29 8.36 0.12
CA THR A 13 0.48 7.13 -0.16
C THR A 13 -0.35 5.89 0.15
N VAL A 14 -0.93 5.80 1.35
CA VAL A 14 -1.77 4.67 1.73
C VAL A 14 -3.00 4.56 0.82
N GLY A 15 -3.62 5.68 0.47
CA GLY A 15 -4.73 5.71 -0.49
C GLY A 15 -4.35 5.13 -1.85
N LEU A 16 -3.20 5.52 -2.39
CA LEU A 16 -2.68 5.01 -3.66
C LEU A 16 -2.40 3.50 -3.60
N LEU A 17 -1.72 3.03 -2.56
CA LEU A 17 -1.39 1.61 -2.37
C LEU A 17 -2.66 0.76 -2.28
N ARG A 18 -3.70 1.22 -1.55
CA ARG A 18 -5.01 0.55 -1.50
C ARG A 18 -5.64 0.43 -2.87
N ALA A 19 -5.66 1.52 -3.64
CA ALA A 19 -6.23 1.52 -4.99
C ALA A 19 -5.52 0.51 -5.89
N LYS A 20 -4.19 0.41 -5.80
CA LYS A 20 -3.40 -0.54 -6.58
C LYS A 20 -3.65 -1.99 -6.20
N LEU A 21 -3.62 -2.31 -4.90
CA LEU A 21 -3.96 -3.65 -4.42
C LEU A 21 -5.38 -4.06 -4.87
N SER A 22 -6.34 -3.13 -4.83
CA SER A 22 -7.68 -3.36 -5.35
C SER A 22 -7.71 -3.59 -6.87
N GLN A 23 -6.91 -2.85 -7.65
CA GLN A 23 -6.79 -3.04 -9.09
C GLN A 23 -6.19 -4.41 -9.41
N THR A 24 -5.13 -4.83 -8.71
CA THR A 24 -4.52 -6.16 -8.86
C THR A 24 -5.54 -7.27 -8.58
N MET A 25 -6.25 -7.20 -7.45
CA MET A 25 -7.28 -8.20 -7.11
C MET A 25 -8.37 -8.27 -8.19
N LYS A 26 -8.79 -7.12 -8.73
CA LYS A 26 -9.75 -7.07 -9.84
C LYS A 26 -9.17 -7.72 -11.10
N GLY A 27 -7.97 -7.35 -11.51
CA GLY A 27 -7.31 -7.92 -12.71
C GLY A 27 -7.15 -9.43 -12.62
N ILE A 28 -6.78 -9.95 -11.44
CA ILE A 28 -6.69 -11.40 -11.21
C ILE A 28 -8.06 -12.06 -11.39
N ASN A 29 -9.13 -11.45 -10.85
CA ASN A 29 -10.48 -11.98 -10.99
C ASN A 29 -10.96 -11.95 -12.44
N ASP A 30 -10.71 -10.85 -13.15
CA ASP A 30 -11.06 -10.68 -14.56
C ASP A 30 -10.33 -11.71 -15.44
N LEU A 31 -9.04 -11.93 -15.20
CA LEU A 31 -8.25 -12.94 -15.92
C LEU A 31 -8.77 -14.37 -15.65
N ARG A 32 -9.13 -14.69 -14.41
CA ARG A 32 -9.76 -15.99 -14.09
C ARG A 32 -11.09 -16.18 -14.81
N GLN A 33 -11.90 -15.12 -14.91
CA GLN A 33 -13.18 -15.14 -15.64
C GLN A 33 -12.95 -15.32 -17.14
N GLU A 34 -11.98 -14.63 -17.72
CA GLU A 34 -11.55 -14.76 -19.12
C GLU A 34 -11.15 -16.22 -19.42
N CYS A 35 -10.29 -16.81 -18.58
CA CYS A 35 -9.86 -18.20 -18.73
C CYS A 35 -11.04 -19.18 -18.68
N ARG A 36 -11.97 -18.98 -17.73
CA ARG A 36 -13.20 -19.78 -17.64
C ARG A 36 -14.05 -19.67 -18.91
N LYS A 37 -14.24 -18.47 -19.45
CA LYS A 37 -14.99 -18.25 -20.70
C LYS A 37 -14.33 -18.95 -21.89
N ARG A 38 -12.99 -18.92 -21.95
CA ARG A 38 -12.19 -19.56 -23.00
C ARG A 38 -11.96 -21.06 -22.76
N GLN A 39 -12.51 -21.62 -21.68
CA GLN A 39 -12.28 -23.02 -21.27
C GLN A 39 -10.81 -23.39 -21.13
N CYS A 40 -9.96 -22.43 -20.72
CA CYS A 40 -8.55 -22.67 -20.43
C CYS A 40 -8.27 -22.58 -18.93
N PHE A 41 -7.13 -23.13 -18.53
CA PHE A 41 -6.65 -23.02 -17.15
C PHE A 41 -6.10 -21.62 -16.91
N ALA A 42 -6.46 -21.04 -15.76
CA ALA A 42 -5.85 -19.81 -15.30
C ALA A 42 -4.42 -20.09 -14.82
N PRO A 43 -3.48 -19.12 -14.92
CA PRO A 43 -2.15 -19.26 -14.35
C PRO A 43 -2.19 -19.62 -12.87
N ASN A 44 -1.31 -20.53 -12.43
CA ASN A 44 -1.29 -21.04 -11.07
C ASN A 44 -0.88 -19.97 -10.05
N GLU A 45 -0.11 -18.99 -10.52
CA GLU A 45 0.43 -17.84 -9.78
C GLU A 45 -0.68 -16.88 -9.32
N LEU A 46 -1.86 -16.90 -9.95
CA LEU A 46 -2.94 -15.98 -9.60
C LEU A 46 -3.50 -16.20 -8.19
N SER A 47 -3.45 -17.43 -7.69
CA SER A 47 -3.94 -17.75 -6.34
C SER A 47 -3.08 -17.19 -5.22
N PRO A 48 -1.75 -17.45 -5.19
CA PRO A 48 -0.89 -16.82 -4.20
C PRO A 48 -0.89 -15.28 -4.33
N LEU A 49 -0.87 -14.73 -5.55
CA LEU A 49 -0.91 -13.27 -5.74
C LEU A 49 -2.19 -12.61 -5.20
N MET A 50 -3.35 -13.28 -5.35
CA MET A 50 -4.60 -12.78 -4.78
C MET A 50 -4.57 -12.79 -3.25
N ALA A 51 -4.10 -13.88 -2.65
CA ALA A 51 -4.04 -14.00 -1.19
C ALA A 51 -3.13 -12.92 -0.60
N GLU A 52 -1.95 -12.71 -1.19
CA GLU A 52 -1.01 -11.69 -0.76
C GLU A 52 -1.57 -10.27 -0.95
N ALA A 53 -2.20 -9.98 -2.10
CA ALA A 53 -2.85 -8.69 -2.34
C ALA A 53 -3.95 -8.39 -1.30
N GLN A 54 -4.73 -9.40 -0.90
CA GLN A 54 -5.78 -9.27 0.12
C GLN A 54 -5.19 -8.96 1.50
N GLU A 55 -4.16 -9.69 1.92
CA GLU A 55 -3.48 -9.43 3.19
C GLU A 55 -2.93 -8.00 3.26
N LEU A 56 -2.21 -7.58 2.21
CA LEU A 56 -1.64 -6.25 2.13
C LEU A 56 -2.71 -5.16 2.08
N PHE A 57 -3.85 -5.42 1.45
CA PHE A 57 -4.96 -4.46 1.41
C PHE A 57 -5.53 -4.23 2.81
N VAL A 58 -5.68 -5.28 3.62
CA VAL A 58 -6.09 -5.17 5.02
C VAL A 58 -5.07 -4.36 5.83
N GLU A 59 -3.79 -4.55 5.60
CA GLU A 59 -2.76 -3.77 6.28
C GLU A 59 -2.82 -2.28 5.91
N MET A 60 -3.09 -1.95 4.64
CA MET A 60 -3.27 -0.57 4.22
C MET A 60 -4.60 0.05 4.73
N LEU A 61 -5.64 -0.75 4.97
CA LEU A 61 -6.85 -0.27 5.66
C LEU A 61 -6.53 0.19 7.09
N LYS A 62 -5.84 -0.66 7.86
CA LYS A 62 -5.42 -0.34 9.23
C LYS A 62 -4.53 0.91 9.28
N ALA A 63 -3.60 1.04 8.35
CA ALA A 63 -2.76 2.23 8.22
C ALA A 63 -3.61 3.48 7.93
N GLY A 64 -4.59 3.37 7.02
CA GLY A 64 -5.49 4.48 6.70
C GLY A 64 -6.36 4.92 7.88
N GLU A 65 -6.88 3.97 8.67
CA GLU A 65 -7.63 4.26 9.90
C GLU A 65 -6.77 4.99 10.94
N PHE A 66 -5.54 4.54 11.13
CA PHE A 66 -4.58 5.20 12.02
C PHE A 66 -4.31 6.65 11.58
N LEU A 67 -3.99 6.86 10.30
CA LEU A 67 -3.69 8.19 9.77
C LEU A 67 -4.92 9.12 9.85
N GLY A 68 -6.11 8.61 9.58
CA GLY A 68 -7.37 9.37 9.73
C GLY A 68 -7.62 9.79 11.18
N THR A 69 -7.45 8.86 12.13
CA THR A 69 -7.58 9.16 13.57
C THR A 69 -6.55 10.20 14.01
N THR A 70 -5.32 10.07 13.52
CA THR A 70 -4.23 11.02 13.80
C THR A 70 -4.57 12.41 13.27
N GLN A 71 -5.07 12.52 12.04
CA GLN A 71 -5.52 13.79 11.46
C GLN A 71 -6.64 14.43 12.28
N GLU A 72 -7.61 13.64 12.75
CA GLU A 72 -8.70 14.15 13.61
C GLU A 72 -8.17 14.67 14.94
N ASN A 73 -7.21 13.97 15.56
CA ASN A 73 -6.64 14.38 16.83
C ASN A 73 -5.81 15.66 16.72
N LEU A 74 -4.94 15.76 15.70
CA LEU A 74 -4.17 16.98 15.44
C LEU A 74 -5.07 18.20 15.16
N ASN A 75 -6.20 17.98 14.48
CA ASN A 75 -7.20 19.03 14.26
C ASN A 75 -7.88 19.47 15.58
N ARG A 76 -7.94 18.61 16.60
CA ARG A 76 -8.53 18.90 17.93
C ARG A 76 -7.51 19.49 18.91
N ASN A 77 -6.25 19.05 18.83
CA ASN A 77 -5.16 19.41 19.72
C ASN A 77 -3.98 19.99 18.93
N PRO A 78 -3.97 21.30 18.61
CA PRO A 78 -2.93 21.92 17.79
C PRO A 78 -1.53 21.95 18.43
N SER A 79 -1.42 21.58 19.72
CA SER A 79 -0.15 21.46 20.45
C SER A 79 0.55 20.12 20.21
N GLU A 80 -0.16 19.12 19.70
CA GLU A 80 0.42 17.82 19.33
C GLU A 80 0.95 17.90 17.89
N THR A 81 1.96 17.08 17.60
CA THR A 81 2.60 17.00 16.28
C THR A 81 2.41 15.62 15.69
N PHE A 82 2.46 15.51 14.36
CA PHE A 82 2.35 14.21 13.71
C PHE A 82 3.49 13.26 14.12
N GLU A 83 4.66 13.81 14.46
CA GLU A 83 5.82 13.06 14.95
C GLU A 83 5.52 12.32 16.28
N ASP A 84 4.74 12.92 17.18
CA ASP A 84 4.33 12.28 18.44
C ASP A 84 3.53 10.98 18.18
N TYR A 85 2.69 10.99 17.15
CA TYR A 85 1.89 9.84 16.73
C TYR A 85 2.69 8.84 15.91
N LEU A 86 3.65 9.32 15.11
CA LEU A 86 4.47 8.48 14.25
C LEU A 86 5.39 7.58 15.09
N GLU A 87 5.95 8.10 16.19
CA GLU A 87 6.79 7.32 17.11
C GLU A 87 5.98 6.19 17.76
N ASP A 88 4.80 6.50 18.31
CA ASP A 88 3.88 5.50 18.88
C ASP A 88 3.46 4.43 17.85
N TRP A 89 3.23 4.84 16.61
CA TRP A 89 2.86 3.92 15.54
C TRP A 89 4.02 3.06 15.04
N ALA A 90 5.23 3.63 14.90
CA ALA A 90 6.43 2.88 14.51
C ALA A 90 6.83 1.84 15.58
N LEU A 91 6.65 2.17 16.86
CA LEU A 91 6.89 1.25 17.98
C LEU A 91 5.85 0.10 18.02
N THR A 92 4.63 0.34 17.52
CA THR A 92 3.52 -0.64 17.56
C THR A 92 3.32 -1.42 16.26
N GLN A 93 3.82 -0.91 15.13
CA GLN A 93 3.69 -1.49 13.80
C GLN A 93 5.06 -1.54 13.12
N THR A 94 5.72 -2.69 13.21
CA THR A 94 7.02 -2.98 12.58
C THR A 94 7.10 -2.45 11.14
N GLU A 95 8.21 -1.74 10.81
CA GLU A 95 8.66 -1.29 9.47
C GLU A 95 8.40 -2.33 8.35
N ASP A 96 8.31 -3.60 8.72
CA ASP A 96 8.01 -4.75 7.87
C ASP A 96 6.72 -4.60 7.03
N ARG A 97 5.70 -3.83 7.44
CA ARG A 97 4.43 -3.78 6.70
C ARG A 97 4.53 -3.04 5.37
N PHE A 98 5.11 -1.85 5.37
CA PHE A 98 5.33 -1.09 4.13
C PHE A 98 6.39 -1.75 3.25
N LYS A 99 7.39 -2.38 3.89
CA LYS A 99 8.37 -3.20 3.18
C LYS A 99 7.72 -4.38 2.45
N ARG A 100 6.79 -5.10 3.09
CA ARG A 100 6.03 -6.19 2.44
C ARG A 100 5.18 -5.69 1.27
N VAL A 101 4.55 -4.51 1.39
CA VAL A 101 3.82 -3.90 0.26
C VAL A 101 4.76 -3.57 -0.89
N LYS A 102 5.92 -2.97 -0.59
CA LYS A 102 6.96 -2.66 -1.58
C LYS A 102 7.45 -3.93 -2.30
N ASP A 103 7.82 -4.96 -1.54
CA ASP A 103 8.32 -6.23 -2.09
C ASP A 103 7.26 -6.89 -3.00
N PHE A 104 5.99 -6.87 -2.60
CA PHE A 104 4.89 -7.36 -3.41
C PHE A 104 4.69 -6.58 -4.72
N LEU A 105 4.79 -5.25 -4.68
CA LEU A 105 4.71 -4.42 -5.88
C LEU A 105 5.85 -4.71 -6.86
N ILE A 106 7.05 -4.95 -6.35
CA ILE A 106 8.20 -5.37 -7.17
C ILE A 106 7.89 -6.71 -7.83
N VAL A 107 7.46 -7.72 -7.07
CA VAL A 107 7.09 -9.04 -7.61
C VAL A 107 6.03 -8.91 -8.71
N LEU A 108 4.96 -8.14 -8.46
CA LEU A 108 3.92 -7.90 -9.47
C LEU A 108 4.48 -7.27 -10.75
N SER A 109 5.39 -6.30 -10.63
CA SER A 109 6.00 -5.66 -11.80
C SER A 109 6.84 -6.64 -12.65
N GLU A 110 7.41 -7.66 -11.99
CA GLU A 110 8.25 -8.67 -12.61
C GLU A 110 7.47 -9.88 -13.13
N THR A 111 6.24 -10.11 -12.67
CA THR A 111 5.50 -11.35 -12.96
C THR A 111 5.12 -11.48 -14.45
N GLN A 112 5.22 -10.40 -15.25
CA GLN A 112 4.93 -10.37 -16.69
C GLN A 112 3.62 -11.09 -17.09
N ILE A 113 2.61 -11.06 -16.21
CA ILE A 113 1.30 -11.68 -16.50
C ILE A 113 0.52 -10.72 -17.38
N SER A 114 0.20 -11.15 -18.59
CA SER A 114 -0.59 -10.34 -19.52
C SER A 114 -1.97 -9.99 -18.94
N GLY A 115 -2.29 -8.70 -18.85
CA GLY A 115 -3.50 -8.18 -18.22
C GLY A 115 -3.37 -7.79 -16.74
N LEU A 116 -2.18 -7.94 -16.15
CA LEU A 116 -1.84 -7.51 -14.79
C LEU A 116 -0.69 -6.49 -14.75
N GLU A 117 -0.32 -5.91 -15.89
CA GLU A 117 0.75 -4.94 -15.97
C GLU A 117 0.41 -3.67 -15.17
N LEU A 118 1.31 -3.28 -14.28
CA LEU A 118 1.20 -2.02 -13.55
C LEU A 118 1.85 -0.89 -14.37
N GLU A 119 1.17 0.25 -14.46
CA GLU A 119 1.78 1.49 -14.94
C GLU A 119 2.99 1.85 -14.06
N LYS A 120 4.17 1.89 -14.68
CA LYS A 120 5.46 1.93 -14.01
C LYS A 120 5.64 3.15 -13.11
N GLU A 121 5.24 4.30 -13.63
CA GLU A 121 5.37 5.62 -12.99
C GLU A 121 4.64 5.68 -11.64
N ILE A 122 3.50 4.99 -11.52
CA ILE A 122 2.63 5.10 -10.35
C ILE A 122 3.13 4.23 -9.18
N TRP A 123 3.76 3.08 -9.45
CA TRP A 123 4.32 2.28 -8.35
C TRP A 123 5.71 2.76 -7.93
N GLU A 124 6.51 3.32 -8.84
CA GLU A 124 7.78 3.97 -8.50
C GLU A 124 7.55 5.16 -7.55
N GLU A 125 6.48 5.94 -7.76
CA GLU A 125 6.07 7.01 -6.84
C GLU A 125 5.67 6.44 -5.46
N GLY A 126 4.83 5.41 -5.40
CA GLY A 126 4.45 4.77 -4.14
C GLY A 126 5.64 4.19 -3.36
N ILE A 127 6.57 3.52 -4.05
CA ILE A 127 7.79 2.99 -3.43
C ILE A 127 8.69 4.12 -2.94
N LYS A 128 8.88 5.18 -3.73
CA LYS A 128 9.66 6.34 -3.33
C LYS A 128 9.09 7.01 -2.08
N LEU A 129 7.76 7.14 -1.99
CA LEU A 129 7.09 7.71 -0.81
C LEU A 129 7.29 6.83 0.43
N ILE A 130 7.19 5.51 0.28
CA ILE A 130 7.52 4.55 1.36
C ILE A 130 8.99 4.68 1.79
N GLU A 131 9.92 4.77 0.84
CA GLU A 131 11.35 4.91 1.14
C GLU A 131 11.65 6.24 1.84
N GLU A 132 11.09 7.35 1.37
CA GLU A 132 11.23 8.67 2.01
C GLU A 132 10.67 8.67 3.43
N ALA A 133 9.54 7.99 3.64
CA ALA A 133 8.95 7.75 4.95
C ALA A 133 9.87 6.95 5.89
N LEU A 134 10.45 5.84 5.41
CA LEU A 134 11.31 4.96 6.20
C LEU A 134 12.70 5.56 6.50
N ILE A 135 13.21 6.42 5.60
CA ILE A 135 14.52 7.10 5.78
C ILE A 135 14.43 8.22 6.82
N ARG A 136 13.28 8.88 6.96
CA ARG A 136 13.07 9.98 7.93
C ARG A 136 12.78 9.47 9.35
N LYS A 137 13.57 8.51 9.84
CA LYS A 137 13.61 8.21 11.28
C LYS A 137 13.98 9.49 12.04
N PRO A 138 13.23 9.87 13.09
CA PRO A 138 13.81 10.71 14.12
C PRO A 138 15.02 9.95 14.71
N ALA A 139 16.16 10.62 14.80
CA ALA A 139 17.37 10.10 15.42
C ALA A 139 17.23 9.99 16.94
#